data_AF-A0A355BIF4-F1
#
_entry.id   AF-A0A355BIF4-F1
#
_cell.length_a   1.000
_cell.length_b   1.000
_cell.length_c   1.000
_cell.angle_alpha   90.00
_cell.angle_beta   90.00
_cell.angle_gamma   90.00
#
_symmetry.space_group_name_H-M   'P 1'
#
loop_
_entity.id
_entity.type
_entity.pdbx_description
1 polymer ?
#
loop_
_entity_poly.entity_id
_entity_poly.type
_entity_poly.pdbx_seq_one_letter_code
_entity_poly.pdbx_strand_id
1 'polypeptide(L)'
;ATSFEMISASQEVGRTRATLKIQDGCQQFCAYCIIPYARGPERSRPIEDIVQEARDLVEQGFQEIVMTGIHVGSFGQDLPGR
;
A
#
# COMPACT_ATOMS: atom_id res chain seq x y z
N ALA A 1 6.65 16.35 -4.91
CA ALA A 1 6.59 14.92 -5.26
C ALA A 1 5.39 14.32 -4.53
N THR A 2 4.24 14.24 -5.19
CA THR A 2 2.92 14.00 -4.57
C THR A 2 2.26 12.71 -5.06
N SER A 3 2.94 11.91 -5.88
CA SER A 3 2.38 10.69 -6.46
C SER A 3 2.63 9.48 -5.55
N PHE A 4 1.63 8.60 -5.42
CA PHE A 4 1.84 7.25 -4.91
C PHE A 4 2.71 6.48 -5.91
N GLU A 5 3.76 5.82 -5.43
CA GLU A 5 4.59 4.95 -6.27
C GLU A 5 3.93 3.57 -6.33
N MET A 6 3.46 3.21 -7.52
CA MET A 6 2.93 1.88 -7.82
C MET A 6 4.09 0.89 -7.89
N ILE A 7 4.26 0.14 -6.80
CA ILE A 7 5.18 -0.99 -6.74
C ILE A 7 4.31 -2.23 -6.83
N SER A 8 4.38 -2.95 -7.95
CA SER A 8 3.65 -4.20 -8.14
C SER A 8 4.13 -5.24 -7.11
N ALA A 9 3.21 -6.05 -6.61
CA ALA A 9 3.55 -7.23 -5.82
C ALA A 9 4.66 -8.05 -6.52
N SER A 10 5.69 -8.44 -5.77
CA SER A 10 6.77 -9.30 -6.28
C SER A 10 6.17 -10.66 -6.67
N GLN A 11 6.21 -11.00 -7.97
CA GLN A 11 5.75 -12.29 -8.48
C GLN A 11 6.81 -13.38 -8.20
N GLU A 12 6.94 -13.80 -6.94
CA GLU A 12 7.63 -15.06 -6.64
C GLU A 12 6.70 -16.23 -6.93
N VAL A 13 6.86 -16.80 -8.13
CA VAL A 13 6.19 -18.03 -8.58
C VAL A 13 6.39 -19.12 -7.53
N GLY A 14 5.29 -19.55 -6.89
CA GLY A 14 5.28 -20.61 -5.87
C GLY A 14 4.78 -20.18 -4.48
N ARG A 15 4.43 -18.92 -4.24
CA ARG A 15 3.89 -18.46 -2.95
C ARG A 15 2.37 -18.41 -2.97
N THR A 16 1.71 -19.02 -1.97
CA THR A 16 0.25 -18.92 -1.74
C THR A 16 -0.22 -17.48 -1.46
N ARG A 17 0.71 -16.62 -1.05
CA ARG A 17 0.48 -15.29 -0.51
C ARG A 17 1.11 -14.22 -1.40
N ALA A 18 0.32 -13.18 -1.71
CA ALA A 18 0.77 -11.95 -2.34
C ALA A 18 0.72 -10.77 -1.36
N THR A 19 1.60 -9.79 -1.54
CA THR A 19 1.59 -8.53 -0.77
C THR A 19 1.03 -7.41 -1.64
N LEU A 20 -0.02 -6.73 -1.18
CA LEU A 20 -0.65 -5.61 -1.87
C LEU A 20 -0.35 -4.32 -1.11
N LYS A 21 0.48 -3.44 -1.65
CA LYS A 21 0.79 -2.15 -1.03
C LYS A 21 -0.36 -1.17 -1.28
N ILE A 22 -0.99 -0.72 -0.21
CA ILE A 22 -2.15 0.19 -0.25
C ILE A 22 -1.84 1.61 0.21
N GLN A 23 -0.72 1.79 0.90
CA GLN A 23 -0.39 3.05 1.56
C GLN A 23 1.14 3.22 1.65
N ASP A 24 1.60 4.46 1.55
CA ASP A 24 3.01 4.83 1.73
C ASP A 24 3.16 6.17 2.45
N GLY A 25 4.32 6.40 3.08
CA GLY A 25 4.57 7.60 3.88
C GLY A 25 3.85 7.60 5.24
N CYS A 26 4.13 8.60 6.08
CA CYS A 26 3.48 8.79 7.37
C CYS A 26 3.77 10.20 7.90
N GLN A 27 2.75 10.93 8.33
CA GLN A 27 2.91 12.23 9.01
C GLN A 27 3.06 12.12 10.53
N GLN A 28 3.24 10.92 11.07
CA GLN A 28 3.42 10.71 12.50
C GLN A 28 4.90 10.74 12.90
N PHE A 29 5.27 11.71 13.74
CA PHE A 29 6.64 11.93 14.20
C PHE A 29 6.97 11.06 15.44
N CYS A 30 6.92 9.74 15.26
CA CYS A 30 7.31 8.80 16.31
C CYS A 30 8.80 8.99 16.66
N ALA A 31 9.14 8.90 17.95
CA ALA A 31 10.49 9.19 18.46
C ALA A 31 11.62 8.37 17.81
N TYR A 32 11.30 7.23 17.21
CA TYR A 32 12.23 6.30 16.59
C TYR A 32 12.17 6.30 15.05
N CYS A 33 11.24 7.03 14.44
CA CYS A 33 10.87 6.82 13.05
C CYS A 33 11.38 7.93 12.12
N ILE A 34 12.20 7.56 11.14
CA ILE A 34 12.72 8.48 10.11
C ILE A 34 11.72 8.72 8.97
N ILE A 35 10.62 7.96 8.90
CA ILE A 35 9.71 7.93 7.76
C ILE A 35 9.19 9.31 7.34
N PRO A 36 8.77 10.22 8.24
CA PRO A 36 8.29 11.53 7.82
C PRO A 36 9.29 12.28 6.94
N TYR A 37 10.59 12.07 7.17
CA TYR A 37 11.66 12.65 6.38
C TYR A 37 12.01 11.82 5.14
N ALA A 38 12.07 10.49 5.26
CA ALA A 38 12.53 9.61 4.18
C ALA A 38 11.47 9.35 3.11
N ARG A 39 10.19 9.29 3.49
CA ARG A 39 9.05 8.93 2.62
C ARG A 39 8.01 10.05 2.52
N GLY A 40 8.08 11.07 3.37
CA GLY A 40 7.11 12.17 3.36
C GLY A 40 5.74 11.79 3.94
N PRO A 41 4.70 12.61 3.66
CA PRO A 41 3.38 12.44 4.26
C PRO A 41 2.66 11.17 3.79
N GLU A 42 1.61 10.73 4.51
CA GLU A 42 0.79 9.61 4.04
C GLU A 42 0.23 9.86 2.64
N ARG A 43 0.26 8.80 1.84
CA ARG A 43 -0.29 8.68 0.50
C ARG A 43 -1.00 7.36 0.41
N SER A 44 -2.31 7.43 0.27
CA SER A 44 -3.18 6.28 0.08
C SER A 44 -3.36 6.04 -1.40
N ARG A 45 -3.31 4.77 -1.77
CA ARG A 45 -3.66 4.36 -3.13
C ARG A 45 -5.17 4.46 -3.34
N PRO A 46 -5.66 4.88 -4.52
CA PRO A 46 -7.09 4.84 -4.84
C PRO A 46 -7.68 3.45 -4.64
N ILE A 47 -8.92 3.38 -4.16
CA ILE A 47 -9.59 2.11 -3.85
C ILE A 47 -9.78 1.27 -5.11
N GLU A 48 -10.09 1.92 -6.22
CA GLU A 48 -10.30 1.31 -7.53
C GLU A 48 -9.04 0.55 -7.97
N ASP A 49 -7.87 1.18 -7.81
CA ASP A 49 -6.59 0.56 -8.16
C ASP A 49 -6.24 -0.62 -7.24
N ILE A 50 -6.57 -0.52 -5.94
CA ILE A 50 -6.38 -1.60 -4.97
C ILE A 50 -7.24 -2.80 -5.34
N VAL A 51 -8.52 -2.56 -5.64
CA VAL A 51 -9.48 -3.60 -6.01
C VAL A 51 -9.08 -4.27 -7.32
N GLN A 52 -8.62 -3.49 -8.31
CA GLN A 52 -8.16 -4.05 -9.57
C GLN A 52 -6.95 -4.96 -9.37
N GLU A 53 -5.91 -4.51 -8.66
CA GLU A 53 -4.73 -5.38 -8.42
C GLU A 53 -5.09 -6.60 -7.55
N ALA A 54 -6.01 -6.47 -6.60
CA ALA A 54 -6.48 -7.61 -5.83
C ALA A 54 -7.15 -8.67 -6.72
N ARG A 55 -7.94 -8.25 -7.72
CA ARG A 55 -8.54 -9.17 -8.71
C ARG A 55 -7.45 -9.84 -9.55
N ASP A 56 -6.49 -9.06 -10.04
CA ASP A 56 -5.38 -9.57 -10.84
C ASP A 56 -4.58 -10.63 -10.06
N LEU A 57 -4.36 -10.42 -8.75
CA LEU A 57 -3.70 -11.39 -7.86
C LEU A 57 -4.53 -12.67 -7.67
N VAL A 58 -5.85 -12.55 -7.54
CA VAL A 58 -6.73 -13.73 -7.46
C VAL A 58 -6.69 -14.53 -8.77
N GLU A 59 -6.74 -13.85 -9.92
CA GLU A 59 -6.64 -14.48 -11.24
C GLU A 59 -5.30 -15.19 -11.47
N GLN A 60 -4.22 -14.68 -10.85
CA GLN A 60 -2.91 -15.32 -10.84
C GLN A 60 -2.81 -16.56 -9.92
N GLY A 61 -3.87 -16.87 -9.16
CA GLY A 61 -3.94 -18.07 -8.31
C GLY A 61 -3.43 -17.88 -6.87
N PHE A 62 -3.21 -16.63 -6.43
CA PHE A 62 -2.93 -16.36 -5.01
C PHE A 62 -4.18 -16.63 -4.16
N GLN A 63 -4.01 -17.29 -3.02
CA GLN A 63 -5.12 -17.61 -2.10
C GLN A 63 -5.16 -16.68 -0.89
N GLU A 64 -4.10 -15.91 -0.66
CA GLU A 64 -3.99 -14.95 0.43
C GLU A 64 -3.42 -13.64 -0.09
N ILE A 65 -4.06 -12.53 0.26
CA ILE A 65 -3.58 -11.17 -0.04
C ILE A 65 -3.29 -10.47 1.28
N VAL A 66 -2.04 -10.06 1.49
CA VAL A 66 -1.61 -9.28 2.65
C VAL A 66 -1.53 -7.81 2.25
N MET A 67 -2.41 -7.00 2.82
CA MET A 67 -2.38 -5.55 2.64
C MET A 67 -1.22 -4.96 3.44
N THR A 68 -0.42 -4.12 2.78
CA THR A 68 0.77 -3.52 3.39
C THR A 68 0.77 -2.00 3.24
N GLY A 69 1.43 -1.34 4.19
CA GLY A 69 1.62 0.11 4.23
C GLY A 69 2.45 0.48 5.44
N ILE A 70 2.96 1.72 5.49
CA ILE A 70 3.77 2.18 6.62
C ILE A 70 2.90 2.40 7.87
N HIS A 71 1.72 3.00 7.67
CA HIS A 71 0.72 3.21 8.70
C HIS A 71 -0.65 2.84 8.14
N VAL A 72 -0.94 1.54 8.04
CA VAL A 72 -2.20 1.04 7.45
C VAL A 72 -3.45 1.62 8.13
N GLY A 73 -3.39 1.88 9.43
CA GLY A 73 -4.48 2.51 10.19
C GLY A 73 -4.84 3.93 9.73
N SER A 74 -3.95 4.63 9.03
CA SER A 74 -4.24 5.96 8.47
C SER A 74 -4.68 5.92 7.00
N PHE A 75 -4.82 4.73 6.39
CA PHE A 75 -5.24 4.61 4.99
C PHE A 75 -6.55 5.37 4.73
N GLY A 76 -6.56 6.17 3.67
CA GLY A 76 -7.68 6.96 3.20
C GLY A 76 -7.83 8.33 3.86
N GLN A 77 -7.03 8.70 4.87
CA GLN A 77 -7.15 10.03 5.50
C GLN A 77 -6.82 11.17 4.53
N ASP A 78 -5.97 10.88 3.55
CA ASP A 78 -5.53 11.80 2.50
C ASP A 78 -6.34 11.70 1.20
N LEU A 79 -7.31 10.77 1.12
CA LEU A 79 -8.16 10.64 -0.06
C LEU A 79 -9.27 11.71 -0.07
N PRO A 80 -9.56 12.31 -1.22
CA PRO A 80 -10.65 13.27 -1.34
C PRO A 80 -12.00 12.58 -1.12
N GLY A 81 -12.85 13.19 -0.30
CA GLY A 81 -14.23 12.72 -0.13
C GLY A 81 -14.37 11.42 0.66
N ARG A 82 -13.52 11.20 1.68
CA ARG A 82 -13.96 10.39 2.82
C ARG A 82 -15.35 10.81 3.31
#